data_AF-A0A9D5QSY4-F1
#
_entry.id   AF-A0A9D5QSY4-F1
#
_cell.length_a   1.000
_cell.length_b   1.000
_cell.length_c   1.000
_cell.angle_alpha   90.00
_cell.angle_beta   90.00
_cell.angle_gamma   90.00
#
_symmetry.space_group_name_H-M   'P 1'
#
loop_
_entity.id
_entity.type
_entity.pdbx_description
1 polymer ?
#
loop_
_entity_poly.entity_id
_entity_poly.type
_entity_poly.pdbx_seq_one_letter_code
_entity_poly.pdbx_strand_id
1 'polypeptide(L)'
;MKKFMYFTMCLCAMLVTLASCSKADNELIGKWEQTIEESGVKVVSTYEFKNGGKLTQTFVMESQYPEINIVGEGDCEYTYENGEITFKFSASDFNFSKFEMAGYSDEMVEMMMEQVKSTMVDVEQKFTDVRINGDELTAKFDGTEVSLVRI
;
A
#
# COMPACT_ATOMS: atom_id res chain seq x y z
N MET A 1 -40.12 10.72 -41.57
CA MET A 1 -39.51 9.49 -41.01
C MET A 1 -38.19 9.23 -41.73
N LYS A 2 -37.05 9.72 -41.20
CA LYS A 2 -35.69 9.50 -41.73
C LYS A 2 -34.61 10.14 -40.83
N LYS A 3 -34.74 9.99 -39.50
CA LYS A 3 -33.75 10.48 -38.51
C LYS A 3 -33.44 9.51 -37.38
N PHE A 4 -33.82 8.24 -37.51
CA PHE A 4 -33.55 7.18 -36.51
C PHE A 4 -32.58 6.10 -37.01
N MET A 5 -31.60 6.48 -37.84
CA MET A 5 -30.58 5.55 -38.37
C MET A 5 -29.15 6.08 -38.25
N TYR A 6 -28.87 6.87 -37.21
CA TYR A 6 -27.50 7.29 -36.85
C TYR A 6 -27.09 6.87 -35.43
N PHE A 7 -27.93 6.13 -34.71
CA PHE A 7 -27.62 5.68 -33.35
C PHE A 7 -26.98 4.29 -33.27
N THR A 8 -26.86 3.58 -34.39
CA THR A 8 -26.34 2.20 -34.43
C THR A 8 -24.94 2.06 -35.02
N MET A 9 -24.27 3.18 -35.35
CA MET A 9 -22.95 3.19 -35.98
C MET A 9 -21.91 3.95 -35.14
N CYS A 10 -22.04 3.91 -33.81
CA CYS A 10 -20.97 4.24 -32.86
C CYS A 10 -20.65 3.06 -31.91
N LEU A 11 -21.38 1.94 -32.00
CA LEU A 11 -21.14 0.76 -31.15
C LEU A 11 -20.04 -0.18 -31.69
N CYS A 12 -19.61 -0.02 -32.94
CA CYS A 12 -18.53 -0.85 -33.52
C CYS A 12 -17.11 -0.28 -33.32
N ALA A 13 -16.97 0.85 -32.60
CA ALA A 13 -15.67 1.37 -32.19
C ALA A 13 -15.19 0.80 -30.83
N MET A 14 -16.01 0.02 -30.12
CA MET A 14 -15.65 -0.64 -28.85
C MET A 14 -14.96 -2.00 -29.01
N LEU A 15 -14.57 -2.40 -30.23
CA LEU A 15 -13.98 -3.72 -30.50
C LEU A 15 -12.51 -3.70 -30.93
N VAL A 16 -11.83 -2.56 -30.89
CA VAL A 16 -10.39 -2.46 -31.22
C VAL A 16 -9.67 -1.61 -30.18
N THR A 17 -9.53 -2.13 -28.98
CA THR A 17 -8.37 -1.98 -28.07
C THR A 17 -8.52 -2.91 -26.86
N LEU A 18 -8.98 -4.15 -27.10
CA LEU A 18 -8.38 -5.28 -26.40
C LEU A 18 -7.00 -5.49 -27.03
N ALA A 19 -6.11 -4.51 -26.86
CA ALA A 19 -4.72 -4.84 -26.69
C ALA A 19 -4.70 -5.63 -25.38
N SER A 20 -4.88 -6.93 -25.52
CA SER A 20 -4.10 -7.90 -24.76
C SER A 20 -2.63 -7.50 -24.92
N CYS A 21 -2.23 -6.43 -24.24
CA CYS A 21 -0.96 -6.47 -23.55
C CYS A 21 -1.12 -7.69 -22.67
N SER A 22 -0.47 -8.78 -23.08
CA SER A 22 0.20 -9.62 -22.11
C SER A 22 0.88 -8.66 -21.15
N LYS A 23 0.21 -8.30 -20.05
CA LYS A 23 0.90 -7.72 -18.90
C LYS A 23 1.86 -8.82 -18.55
N ALA A 24 3.12 -8.68 -18.97
CA ALA A 24 4.19 -9.30 -18.22
C ALA A 24 3.82 -9.05 -16.77
N ASP A 25 3.72 -10.12 -15.97
CA ASP A 25 3.49 -9.98 -14.54
C ASP A 25 4.46 -8.90 -14.08
N ASN A 26 3.90 -7.77 -13.65
CA ASN A 26 4.69 -6.60 -13.29
C ASN A 26 5.70 -7.08 -12.24
N GLU A 27 6.98 -6.80 -12.41
CA GLU A 27 8.04 -7.31 -11.51
C GLU A 27 7.78 -6.93 -10.04
N LEU A 28 6.94 -5.92 -9.82
CA LEU A 28 6.43 -5.50 -8.52
C LEU A 28 5.48 -6.50 -7.86
N ILE A 29 4.77 -7.35 -8.61
CA ILE A 29 3.81 -8.32 -8.05
C ILE A 29 4.53 -9.27 -7.11
N GLY A 30 3.94 -9.51 -5.94
CA GLY A 30 4.52 -10.31 -4.86
C GLY A 30 4.56 -9.57 -3.54
N LYS A 31 5.19 -10.19 -2.55
CA LYS A 31 5.36 -9.62 -1.20
C LYS A 31 6.73 -9.01 -1.06
N TRP A 32 6.77 -7.83 -0.48
CA TRP A 32 7.97 -7.05 -0.24
C TRP A 32 8.01 -6.58 1.20
N GLU A 33 9.15 -6.69 1.84
CA GLU A 33 9.33 -6.32 3.23
C GLU A 33 10.33 -5.16 3.34
N GLN A 34 9.95 -4.15 4.11
CA GLN A 34 10.85 -3.13 4.62
C GLN A 34 10.99 -3.34 6.13
N THR A 35 12.22 -3.46 6.62
CA THR A 35 12.50 -3.42 8.07
C THR A 35 13.28 -2.16 8.41
N ILE A 36 12.76 -1.40 9.37
CA ILE A 36 13.42 -0.23 9.96
C ILE A 36 13.66 -0.56 11.44
N GLU A 37 14.91 -0.47 11.88
CA GLU A 37 15.28 -0.64 13.28
C GLU A 37 16.07 0.59 13.73
N GLU A 38 15.47 1.39 14.62
CA GLU A 38 16.08 2.61 15.12
C GLU A 38 15.71 2.82 16.59
N SER A 39 16.71 3.17 17.41
CA SER A 39 16.52 3.55 18.81
C SER A 39 15.71 2.54 19.66
N GLY A 40 15.82 1.24 19.36
CA GLY A 40 15.11 0.17 20.07
C GLY A 40 13.66 -0.05 19.61
N VAL A 41 13.23 0.63 18.56
CA VAL A 41 11.97 0.41 17.85
C VAL A 41 12.26 -0.35 16.57
N LYS A 42 11.54 -1.45 16.35
CA LYS A 42 11.53 -2.21 15.12
C LYS A 42 10.19 -2.03 14.42
N VAL A 43 10.22 -1.59 13.18
CA VAL A 43 9.05 -1.51 12.30
C VAL A 43 9.29 -2.43 11.11
N VAL A 44 8.38 -3.37 10.90
CA VAL A 44 8.35 -4.23 9.70
C VAL A 44 7.10 -3.87 8.91
N SER A 45 7.28 -3.38 7.70
CA SER A 45 6.20 -3.10 6.75
C SER A 45 6.26 -4.13 5.62
N THR A 46 5.18 -4.88 5.44
CA THR A 46 5.01 -5.81 4.32
C THR A 46 4.01 -5.25 3.33
N TYR A 47 4.38 -5.25 2.06
CA TYR A 47 3.57 -4.79 0.93
C TYR A 47 3.33 -5.97 -0.02
N GLU A 48 2.10 -6.46 -0.09
CA GLU A 48 1.68 -7.50 -1.05
C GLU A 48 0.99 -6.86 -2.26
N PHE A 49 1.76 -6.60 -3.31
CA PHE A 49 1.23 -6.09 -4.58
C PHE A 49 0.60 -7.22 -5.37
N LYS A 50 -0.71 -7.10 -5.61
CA LYS A 50 -1.54 -8.07 -6.32
C LYS A 50 -1.93 -7.53 -7.69
N ASN A 51 -2.23 -8.46 -8.59
CA ASN A 51 -2.74 -8.12 -9.90
C ASN A 51 -4.02 -7.27 -9.81
N GLY A 52 -4.21 -6.37 -10.78
CA GLY A 52 -5.36 -5.47 -10.82
C GLY A 52 -5.25 -4.23 -9.95
N GLY A 53 -4.05 -3.88 -9.47
CA GLY A 53 -3.82 -2.64 -8.70
C GLY A 53 -4.28 -2.74 -7.24
N LYS A 54 -4.23 -3.93 -6.65
CA LYS A 54 -4.60 -4.17 -5.26
C LYS A 54 -3.36 -4.38 -4.39
N LEU A 55 -3.32 -3.75 -3.23
CA LEU A 55 -2.23 -3.84 -2.26
C LEU A 55 -2.80 -4.27 -0.92
N THR A 56 -2.19 -5.27 -0.28
CA THR A 56 -2.36 -5.51 1.15
C THR A 56 -1.11 -5.02 1.85
N GLN A 57 -1.27 -4.11 2.81
CA GLN A 57 -0.19 -3.60 3.64
C GLN A 57 -0.35 -4.15 5.04
N THR A 58 0.69 -4.82 5.54
CA THR A 58 0.82 -5.20 6.95
C THR A 58 1.92 -4.35 7.56
N PHE A 59 1.71 -3.86 8.78
CA PHE A 59 2.79 -3.25 9.55
C PHE A 59 2.82 -3.84 10.95
N VAL A 60 4.04 -4.08 11.43
CA VAL A 60 4.34 -4.57 12.78
C VAL A 60 5.31 -3.59 13.41
N MET A 61 4.91 -2.97 14.52
CA MET A 61 5.77 -2.11 15.32
C MET A 61 6.00 -2.73 16.68
N GLU A 62 7.26 -2.94 17.02
CA GLU A 62 7.69 -3.48 18.31
C GLU A 62 8.71 -2.54 18.94
N SER A 63 8.54 -2.26 20.23
CA SER A 63 9.52 -1.55 21.05
C SER A 63 9.60 -2.25 22.40
N GLN A 64 10.80 -2.34 22.99
CA GLN A 64 10.97 -2.91 24.33
C GLN A 64 10.88 -1.86 25.45
N TYR A 65 11.17 -0.59 25.15
CA TYR A 65 11.24 0.48 26.16
C TYR A 65 10.71 1.82 25.62
N PRO A 66 9.44 2.17 25.87
CA PRO A 66 8.41 1.37 26.54
C PRO A 66 8.02 0.15 25.68
N GLU A 67 7.48 -0.89 26.32
CA GLU A 67 6.98 -2.07 25.62
C GLU A 67 5.75 -1.67 24.79
N ILE A 68 5.88 -1.75 23.46
CA ILE A 68 4.83 -1.45 22.49
C ILE A 68 4.75 -2.62 21.52
N ASN A 69 3.53 -3.08 21.22
CA ASN A 69 3.28 -4.06 20.16
C ASN A 69 2.04 -3.64 19.37
N ILE A 70 2.25 -3.24 18.11
CA ILE A 70 1.17 -2.85 17.21
C ILE A 70 1.27 -3.70 15.95
N VAL A 71 0.16 -4.31 15.57
CA VAL A 71 0.03 -5.10 14.34
C VAL A 71 -1.22 -4.66 13.60
N GLY A 72 -1.04 -4.03 12.45
CA GLY A 72 -2.14 -3.62 11.57
C GLY A 72 -2.03 -4.22 10.18
N GLU A 73 -3.18 -4.52 9.59
CA GLU A 73 -3.30 -4.99 8.21
C GLU A 73 -4.43 -4.21 7.52
N GLY A 74 -4.16 -3.68 6.32
CA GLY A 74 -5.13 -2.95 5.52
C GLY A 74 -5.01 -3.28 4.04
N ASP A 75 -6.13 -3.17 3.33
CA ASP A 75 -6.19 -3.34 1.87
C ASP A 75 -6.46 -2.00 1.20
N CYS A 76 -5.72 -1.70 0.15
CA CYS A 76 -5.91 -0.48 -0.64
C CYS A 76 -5.66 -0.71 -2.14
N GLU A 77 -5.88 0.34 -2.93
CA GLU A 77 -5.53 0.35 -4.35
C GLU A 77 -4.19 1.05 -4.55
N TYR A 78 -3.40 0.53 -5.50
CA TYR A 78 -2.14 1.12 -5.89
C TYR A 78 -2.05 1.27 -7.41
N THR A 79 -1.26 2.25 -7.83
CA THR A 79 -0.80 2.42 -9.21
C THR A 79 0.70 2.19 -9.29
N TYR A 80 1.16 1.64 -10.42
CA TYR A 80 2.57 1.54 -10.74
C TYR A 80 2.80 1.93 -12.19
N GLU A 81 3.30 3.14 -12.39
CA GLU A 81 3.50 3.74 -13.70
C GLU A 81 4.75 4.60 -13.68
N ASN A 82 5.54 4.58 -14.76
CA ASN A 82 6.73 5.41 -14.92
C ASN A 82 7.78 5.30 -13.78
N GLY A 83 7.89 4.12 -13.15
CA GLY A 83 8.80 3.91 -12.02
C GLY A 83 8.35 4.60 -10.73
N GLU A 84 7.05 4.90 -10.61
CA GLU A 84 6.43 5.43 -9.40
C GLU A 84 5.35 4.46 -8.89
N ILE A 85 5.38 4.16 -7.59
CA ILE A 85 4.29 3.45 -6.90
C ILE A 85 3.53 4.48 -6.08
N THR A 86 2.22 4.56 -6.26
CA THR A 86 1.35 5.43 -5.46
C THR A 86 0.19 4.63 -4.90
N PHE A 87 -0.11 4.82 -3.62
CA PHE A 87 -1.32 4.28 -3.01
C PHE A 87 -1.83 5.23 -1.93
N LYS A 88 -3.11 5.10 -1.60
CA LYS A 88 -3.77 5.87 -0.54
C LYS A 88 -4.35 4.93 0.48
N PHE A 89 -4.25 5.31 1.73
CA PHE A 89 -4.94 4.61 2.80
C PHE A 89 -5.40 5.60 3.86
N SER A 90 -6.46 5.22 4.55
CA SER A 90 -6.80 5.75 5.86
C SER A 90 -6.45 4.70 6.91
N ALA A 91 -6.06 5.11 8.11
CA ALA A 91 -5.86 4.17 9.21
C ALA A 91 -7.17 3.45 9.61
N SER A 92 -8.33 3.99 9.23
CA SER A 92 -9.62 3.28 9.32
C SER A 92 -9.72 2.06 8.41
N ASP A 93 -8.92 2.00 7.34
CA ASP A 93 -8.87 0.86 6.41
C ASP A 93 -8.05 -0.30 6.98
N PHE A 94 -7.37 -0.08 8.10
CA PHE A 94 -6.56 -1.07 8.79
C PHE A 94 -7.34 -1.74 9.91
N ASN A 95 -7.24 -3.06 9.95
CA ASN A 95 -7.60 -3.88 11.10
C ASN A 95 -6.37 -4.04 12.01
N PHE A 96 -6.43 -3.49 13.23
CA PHE A 96 -5.37 -3.63 14.21
C PHE A 96 -5.64 -4.86 15.08
N SER A 97 -4.93 -5.95 14.81
CA SER A 97 -5.05 -7.21 15.57
C SER A 97 -4.34 -7.13 16.92
N LYS A 98 -3.36 -6.24 17.04
CA LYS A 98 -2.70 -5.88 18.29
C LYS A 98 -2.46 -4.38 18.32
N PHE A 99 -2.73 -3.78 19.49
CA PHE A 99 -2.36 -2.41 19.79
C PHE A 99 -2.16 -2.35 21.31
N GLU A 100 -0.94 -2.59 21.75
CA GLU A 100 -0.58 -2.77 23.16
C GLU A 100 0.55 -1.79 23.51
N MET A 101 0.41 -1.11 24.65
CA MET A 101 1.42 -0.19 25.17
C MET A 101 1.52 -0.33 26.69
N ALA A 102 2.65 -0.84 27.18
CA ALA A 102 2.86 -1.03 28.61
C ALA A 102 2.86 0.31 29.36
N GLY A 103 2.24 0.32 30.54
CA GLY A 103 2.12 1.50 31.39
C GLY A 103 0.91 2.39 31.07
N TYR A 104 0.10 2.04 30.06
CA TYR A 104 -1.17 2.70 29.75
C TYR A 104 -2.35 1.79 30.09
N SER A 105 -3.50 2.38 30.44
CA SER A 105 -4.75 1.63 30.57
C SER A 105 -5.34 1.32 29.20
N ASP A 106 -6.15 0.26 29.12
CA ASP A 106 -6.84 -0.12 27.88
C ASP A 106 -7.65 1.05 27.27
N GLU A 107 -8.30 1.86 28.12
CA GLU A 107 -9.03 3.06 27.67
C GLU A 107 -8.10 4.11 27.04
N MET A 108 -6.91 4.34 27.61
CA MET A 108 -5.94 5.25 27.02
C MET A 108 -5.43 4.72 25.68
N VAL A 109 -5.18 3.42 25.59
CA VAL A 109 -4.74 2.76 24.37
C VAL A 109 -5.80 2.85 23.27
N GLU A 110 -7.07 2.61 23.60
CA GLU A 110 -8.19 2.77 22.69
C GLU A 110 -8.33 4.22 22.20
N MET A 111 -8.23 5.20 23.10
CA MET A 111 -8.23 6.62 22.73
C MET A 111 -7.09 6.98 21.79
N MET A 112 -5.88 6.46 22.02
CA MET A 112 -4.73 6.67 21.14
C MET A 112 -4.95 6.04 19.77
N MET A 113 -5.49 4.82 19.70
CA MET A 113 -5.84 4.17 18.44
C MET A 113 -6.86 4.98 17.65
N GLU A 114 -7.93 5.46 18.29
CA GLU A 114 -8.95 6.30 17.63
C GLU A 114 -8.38 7.66 17.20
N GLN A 115 -7.44 8.22 17.96
CA GLN A 115 -6.71 9.41 17.54
C GLN A 115 -5.84 9.15 16.30
N VAL A 116 -5.16 8.01 16.22
CA VAL A 116 -4.40 7.61 15.03
C VAL A 116 -5.34 7.47 13.82
N LYS A 117 -6.46 6.76 13.98
CA LYS A 117 -7.47 6.59 12.92
C LYS A 117 -8.03 7.90 12.41
N SER A 118 -8.30 8.86 13.29
CA SER A 118 -8.83 10.17 12.93
C SER A 118 -7.79 11.12 12.32
N THR A 119 -6.50 10.91 12.61
CA THR A 119 -5.42 11.76 12.08
C THR A 119 -4.91 11.26 10.74
N MET A 120 -4.83 9.94 10.54
CA MET A 120 -4.33 9.33 9.31
C MET A 120 -5.48 9.03 8.36
N VAL A 121 -6.02 10.09 7.74
CA VAL A 121 -7.11 10.01 6.76
C VAL A 121 -6.56 10.38 5.38
N ASP A 122 -6.88 9.57 4.37
CA ASP A 122 -6.47 9.76 2.97
C ASP A 122 -4.96 10.01 2.79
N VAL A 123 -4.15 9.31 3.58
CA VAL A 123 -2.68 9.40 3.51
C VAL A 123 -2.22 8.82 2.18
N GLU A 124 -1.61 9.66 1.35
CA GLU A 124 -0.98 9.25 0.10
C GLU A 124 0.48 8.88 0.36
N GLN A 125 0.86 7.66 0.02
CA GLN A 125 2.26 7.25 -0.06
C GLN A 125 2.70 7.18 -1.51
N LYS A 126 3.85 7.79 -1.77
CA LYS A 126 4.46 7.83 -3.10
C LYS A 126 5.92 7.39 -3.04
N PHE A 127 6.22 6.27 -3.67
CA PHE A 127 7.58 5.81 -3.93
C PHE A 127 7.97 6.24 -5.34
N THR A 128 9.13 6.87 -5.47
CA THR A 128 9.67 7.37 -6.75
C THR A 128 10.99 6.70 -7.08
N ASP A 129 11.46 6.83 -8.32
CA ASP A 129 12.71 6.21 -8.77
C ASP A 129 12.78 4.69 -8.49
N VAL A 130 11.64 4.00 -8.61
CA VAL A 130 11.51 2.57 -8.30
C VAL A 130 12.35 1.76 -9.28
N ARG A 131 13.22 0.91 -8.73
CA ARG A 131 14.07 -0.03 -9.47
C ARG A 131 13.95 -1.39 -8.83
N ILE A 132 13.66 -2.41 -9.63
CA ILE A 132 13.54 -3.79 -9.18
C ILE A 132 14.69 -4.59 -9.82
N ASN A 133 15.43 -5.31 -8.99
CA ASN A 133 16.52 -6.19 -9.43
C ASN A 133 16.38 -7.54 -8.72
N GLY A 134 15.63 -8.45 -9.34
CA GLY A 134 15.31 -9.75 -8.75
C GLY A 134 14.46 -9.61 -7.49
N ASP A 135 15.09 -9.87 -6.34
CA ASP A 135 14.45 -9.88 -5.02
C ASP A 135 14.68 -8.59 -4.23
N GLU A 136 15.28 -7.56 -4.84
CA GLU A 136 15.48 -6.24 -4.25
C GLU A 136 14.69 -5.17 -5.01
N LEU A 137 13.96 -4.34 -4.27
CA LEU A 137 13.30 -3.14 -4.77
C LEU A 137 13.89 -1.93 -4.05
N THR A 138 14.54 -1.04 -4.79
CA THR A 138 15.01 0.26 -4.28
C THR A 138 14.12 1.37 -4.79
N ALA A 139 13.80 2.35 -3.94
CA ALA A 139 13.00 3.51 -4.32
C ALA A 139 13.37 4.72 -3.45
N LYS A 140 12.76 5.87 -3.73
CA LYS A 140 12.78 7.05 -2.86
C LYS A 140 11.41 7.30 -2.24
N PHE A 141 11.41 7.48 -0.93
CA PHE A 141 10.26 7.88 -0.14
C PHE A 141 10.63 9.14 0.65
N ASP A 142 9.89 10.24 0.48
CA ASP A 142 10.19 11.56 1.07
C ASP A 142 11.66 12.01 0.90
N GLY A 143 12.23 11.74 -0.28
CA GLY A 143 13.60 12.11 -0.62
C GLY A 143 14.69 11.19 -0.04
N THR A 144 14.31 10.19 0.77
CA THR A 144 15.22 9.20 1.35
C THR A 144 15.18 7.91 0.52
N GLU A 145 16.35 7.32 0.26
CA GLU A 145 16.43 6.02 -0.40
C GLU A 145 15.98 4.92 0.57
N VAL A 146 15.09 4.05 0.10
CA VAL A 146 14.56 2.91 0.82
C VAL A 146 14.76 1.65 0.00
N SER A 147 14.98 0.52 0.67
CA SER A 147 15.08 -0.79 0.04
C SER A 147 14.07 -1.75 0.68
N LEU A 148 13.45 -2.54 -0.16
CA LEU A 148 12.52 -3.60 0.18
C LEU A 148 13.03 -4.92 -0.38
N VAL A 149 12.83 -6.00 0.35
CA VAL A 149 13.25 -7.35 -0.03
C VAL A 149 12.03 -8.23 -0.31
N ARG A 150 12.09 -9.02 -1.37
CA ARG A 150 11.02 -9.98 -1.70
C ARG A 150 10.98 -11.13 -0.70
N ILE A 151 9.78 -11.53 -0.26
CA ILE A 151 9.53 -12.63 0.69
C ILE A 151 8.48 -13.63 0.20
#